data_AF-A0A7H8N869-F1
#
_entry.id   AF-A0A7H8N869-F1
#
_cell.length_a   1.000
_cell.length_b   1.000
_cell.length_c   1.000
_cell.angle_alpha   90.00
_cell.angle_beta   90.00
_cell.angle_gamma   90.00
#
_symmetry.space_group_name_H-M   'P 1'
#
loop_
_entity.id
_entity.type
_entity.pdbx_description
1 polymer ?
#
loop_
_entity_poly.entity_id
_entity_poly.type
_entity_poly.pdbx_seq_one_letter_code
_entity_poly.pdbx_strand_id
1 'polypeptide(L)'
;MPSPPTLSSPGRPGAAPSPRDRRRDAEGSAGLPGRFAALREAAGPYAVAATRCVFGLLFFCHGSAGFFDLPEMPVNGGTTELTAWPAGPAAVIQIVGGAMLMLGLGTRTAALVCSGSMAYAYFDVHQPTALWPIQNGGEDAAVFCWAFLLLAFTGPGAFSVDGLLRRRGITGPGRKSSRTAPYPR
;
A
#
# COMPACT_ATOMS: atom_id res chain seq x y z
N MET A 1 43.46 -42.90 63.98
CA MET A 1 43.55 -42.85 62.50
C MET A 1 42.51 -41.85 62.00
N PRO A 2 42.87 -40.87 61.15
CA PRO A 2 41.97 -39.82 60.68
C PRO A 2 41.01 -40.34 59.60
N SER A 3 39.76 -39.84 59.60
CA SER A 3 38.71 -40.17 58.64
C SER A 3 39.05 -39.70 57.22
N PRO A 4 38.61 -40.42 56.15
CA PRO A 4 38.89 -40.03 54.78
C PRO A 4 38.10 -38.77 54.35
N PRO A 5 38.63 -37.96 53.43
CA PRO A 5 37.98 -36.75 52.93
C PRO A 5 36.81 -37.10 51.97
N THR A 6 35.68 -36.43 52.15
CA THR A 6 34.51 -36.47 51.27
C THR A 6 34.80 -35.72 49.97
N LEU A 7 34.83 -36.43 48.85
CA LEU A 7 34.92 -35.86 47.51
C LEU A 7 33.58 -35.19 47.13
N SER A 8 33.60 -33.86 46.95
CA SER A 8 32.47 -33.10 46.43
C SER A 8 32.30 -33.37 44.93
N SER A 9 31.08 -33.74 44.52
CA SER A 9 30.76 -34.07 43.12
C SER A 9 30.80 -32.83 42.23
N PRO A 10 31.34 -32.90 40.99
CA PRO A 10 31.35 -31.76 40.08
C PRO A 10 29.92 -31.42 39.63
N GLY A 11 29.52 -30.17 39.85
CA GLY A 11 28.22 -29.64 39.44
C GLY A 11 27.99 -29.81 37.93
N ARG A 12 26.83 -30.35 37.55
CA ARG A 12 26.42 -30.51 36.15
C ARG A 12 26.49 -29.16 35.42
N PRO A 13 27.05 -29.10 34.20
CA PRO A 13 26.94 -27.90 33.37
C PRO A 13 25.46 -27.61 33.10
N GLY A 14 25.05 -26.37 33.37
CA GLY A 14 23.67 -25.93 33.17
C GLY A 14 23.22 -26.18 31.73
N ALA A 15 22.04 -26.77 31.56
CA ALA A 15 21.48 -27.09 30.26
C ALA A 15 21.38 -25.80 29.41
N ALA A 16 21.85 -25.86 28.17
CA ALA A 16 21.77 -24.73 27.25
C ALA A 16 20.31 -24.30 27.06
N PRO A 17 20.01 -22.98 27.06
CA PRO A 17 18.65 -22.48 27.02
C PRO A 17 17.90 -22.97 25.78
N SER A 18 16.64 -23.33 26.00
CA SER A 18 15.82 -23.91 24.94
C SER A 18 15.60 -22.90 23.81
N PRO A 19 15.32 -23.36 22.57
CA PRO A 19 14.99 -22.46 21.47
C PRO A 19 13.79 -21.54 21.77
N ARG A 20 12.88 -21.98 22.65
CA ARG A 20 11.75 -21.18 23.12
C ARG A 20 12.20 -20.07 24.08
N ASP A 21 13.12 -20.36 24.99
CA ASP A 21 13.68 -19.36 25.90
C ASP A 21 14.42 -18.29 25.11
N ARG A 22 15.30 -18.67 24.16
CA ARG A 22 16.00 -17.72 23.29
C ARG A 22 15.06 -16.82 22.48
N ARG A 23 13.91 -17.34 22.03
CA ARG A 23 12.89 -16.54 21.33
C ARG A 23 12.20 -15.55 22.26
N ARG A 24 11.88 -15.99 23.48
CA ARG A 24 11.27 -15.15 24.52
C ARG A 24 12.23 -14.07 25.01
N ASP A 25 13.52 -14.37 25.09
CA ASP A 25 14.57 -13.43 25.46
C ASP A 25 14.79 -12.40 24.35
N ALA A 26 14.77 -12.83 23.08
CA ALA A 26 14.84 -11.92 21.93
C ALA A 26 13.61 -11.00 21.86
N GLU A 27 12.40 -11.52 22.08
CA GLU A 27 11.15 -10.74 22.16
C GLU A 27 11.11 -9.81 23.38
N GLY A 28 11.71 -10.20 24.51
CA GLY A 28 11.85 -9.38 25.71
C GLY A 28 12.95 -8.33 25.64
N SER A 29 13.97 -8.53 24.78
CA SER A 29 15.13 -7.64 24.62
C SER A 29 14.90 -6.45 23.67
N ALA A 30 13.85 -6.51 22.83
CA ALA A 30 13.47 -5.38 22.00
C ALA A 30 12.82 -4.30 22.88
N GLY A 31 13.62 -3.32 23.29
CA GLY A 31 13.12 -2.12 23.97
C GLY A 31 11.99 -1.44 23.17
N LEU A 32 11.24 -0.55 23.82
CA LEU A 32 10.16 0.25 23.18
C LEU A 32 10.49 0.73 21.74
N PRO A 33 11.68 1.26 21.44
CA PRO A 33 12.06 1.64 20.07
C PRO A 33 12.01 0.50 19.03
N GLY A 34 12.42 -0.72 19.43
CA GLY A 34 12.41 -1.90 18.55
C GLY A 34 10.99 -2.41 18.27
N ARG A 35 10.09 -2.30 19.25
CA ARG A 35 8.67 -2.66 19.07
C ARG A 35 7.94 -1.70 18.13
N PHE A 36 8.24 -0.40 18.22
CA PHE A 36 7.69 0.60 17.27
C PHE A 36 8.21 0.41 15.85
N ALA A 37 9.49 0.09 15.68
CA ALA A 37 10.06 -0.20 14.35
C ALA A 37 9.39 -1.41 13.70
N ALA A 38 9.24 -2.52 14.44
CA ALA A 38 8.57 -3.73 13.95
C ALA A 38 7.09 -3.48 13.60
N LEU A 39 6.37 -2.70 14.43
CA LEU A 39 4.99 -2.33 14.12
C LEU A 39 4.89 -1.49 12.85
N ARG A 40 5.79 -0.53 12.64
CA ARG A 40 5.81 0.32 11.45
C ARG A 40 6.05 -0.51 10.18
N GLU A 41 6.98 -1.45 10.23
CA GLU A 41 7.26 -2.35 9.11
C GLU A 41 6.06 -3.24 8.78
N ALA A 42 5.40 -3.79 9.81
CA ALA A 42 4.20 -4.60 9.63
C ALA A 42 3.02 -3.77 9.10
N ALA A 43 2.84 -2.54 9.57
CA ALA A 43 1.73 -1.66 9.21
C ALA A 43 1.90 -0.97 7.85
N GLY A 44 3.13 -0.78 7.37
CA GLY A 44 3.45 -0.02 6.16
C GLY A 44 2.60 -0.41 4.94
N PRO A 45 2.52 -1.70 4.55
CA PRO A 45 1.70 -2.13 3.42
C PRO A 45 0.20 -1.83 3.58
N TYR A 46 -0.31 -1.88 4.80
CA TYR A 46 -1.71 -1.59 5.11
C TYR A 46 -2.00 -0.08 5.07
N ALA A 47 -1.08 0.75 5.56
CA ALA A 47 -1.17 2.20 5.46
C ALA A 47 -1.19 2.67 4.00
N VAL A 48 -0.33 2.08 3.16
CA VAL A 48 -0.34 2.36 1.70
C VAL A 48 -1.67 1.91 1.07
N ALA A 49 -2.20 0.74 1.45
CA ALA A 49 -3.48 0.26 0.95
C ALA A 49 -4.65 1.17 1.35
N ALA A 50 -4.69 1.62 2.61
CA ALA A 50 -5.70 2.54 3.10
C ALA A 50 -5.63 3.88 2.35
N THR A 51 -4.43 4.44 2.21
CA THR A 51 -4.20 5.67 1.43
C THR A 51 -4.69 5.52 0.00
N ARG A 52 -4.31 4.43 -0.67
CA ARG A 52 -4.75 4.09 -2.02
C ARG A 52 -6.28 4.02 -2.13
N CYS A 53 -6.95 3.35 -1.19
CA CYS A 53 -8.41 3.23 -1.20
C CYS A 53 -9.10 4.57 -0.97
N VAL A 54 -8.64 5.36 0.01
CA VAL A 54 -9.23 6.68 0.33
C VAL A 54 -9.07 7.65 -0.84
N PHE A 55 -7.84 7.84 -1.33
CA PHE A 55 -7.61 8.75 -2.45
C PHE A 55 -8.26 8.26 -3.74
N GLY A 56 -8.28 6.95 -4.00
CA GLY A 56 -9.00 6.37 -5.13
C GLY A 56 -10.51 6.62 -5.06
N LEU A 57 -11.12 6.43 -3.89
CA LEU A 57 -12.54 6.70 -3.66
C LEU A 57 -12.88 8.19 -3.82
N LEU A 58 -12.12 9.08 -3.18
CA LEU A 58 -12.36 10.52 -3.28
C LEU A 58 -12.26 11.01 -4.73
N PHE A 59 -11.26 10.53 -5.47
CA PHE A 59 -11.08 10.87 -6.88
C PHE A 59 -12.22 10.35 -7.76
N PHE A 60 -12.69 9.12 -7.50
CA PHE A 60 -13.89 8.59 -8.13
C PHE A 60 -15.12 9.48 -7.85
N CYS A 61 -15.31 9.89 -6.60
CA CYS A 61 -16.40 10.77 -6.19
C CYS A 61 -16.33 12.13 -6.90
N HIS A 62 -15.15 12.76 -6.99
CA HIS A 62 -14.99 14.02 -7.71
C HIS A 62 -15.38 13.92 -9.20
N GLY A 63 -14.93 12.87 -9.89
CA GLY A 63 -15.32 12.65 -11.28
C GLY A 63 -16.82 12.38 -11.42
N SER A 64 -17.40 11.63 -10.47
CA SER A 64 -18.83 11.30 -10.49
C SER A 64 -19.73 12.51 -10.24
N ALA A 65 -19.27 13.49 -9.44
CA ALA A 65 -20.03 14.69 -9.16
C ALA A 65 -20.38 15.47 -10.44
N GLY A 66 -19.47 15.50 -11.43
CA GLY A 66 -19.71 16.13 -12.72
C GLY A 66 -20.72 15.40 -13.61
N PHE A 67 -21.08 14.15 -13.32
CA PHE A 67 -22.03 13.36 -14.12
C PHE A 67 -23.39 13.16 -13.44
N PHE A 68 -23.45 13.20 -12.11
CA PHE A 68 -24.66 12.85 -11.35
C PHE A 68 -25.38 14.06 -10.73
N ASP A 69 -24.97 15.29 -11.05
CA ASP A 69 -25.60 16.54 -10.58
C ASP A 69 -25.79 16.55 -9.04
N LEU A 70 -24.75 16.12 -8.31
CA LEU A 70 -24.79 16.12 -6.86
C LEU A 70 -24.72 17.59 -6.37
N PRO A 71 -25.76 18.11 -5.68
CA PRO A 71 -25.99 19.54 -5.48
C PRO A 71 -24.97 20.29 -4.59
N GLU A 72 -23.90 19.64 -4.13
CA GLU A 72 -22.94 20.23 -3.19
C GLU A 72 -21.49 20.34 -3.74
N MET A 73 -21.25 19.99 -5.00
CA MET A 73 -19.90 20.09 -5.59
C MET A 73 -19.80 21.30 -6.54
N PRO A 74 -18.77 22.17 -6.44
CA PRO A 74 -18.68 23.44 -7.19
C PRO A 74 -18.41 23.29 -8.70
N VAL A 75 -18.72 22.15 -9.30
CA VAL A 75 -18.60 21.91 -10.74
C VAL A 75 -19.92 22.29 -11.37
N ASN A 76 -20.08 23.59 -11.69
CA ASN A 76 -21.08 24.17 -12.59
C ASN A 76 -22.33 23.28 -12.81
N GLY A 77 -23.29 23.35 -11.87
CA GLY A 77 -24.49 22.50 -11.76
C GLY A 77 -25.13 22.05 -13.08
N GLY A 78 -24.61 20.96 -13.64
CA GLY A 78 -24.99 20.39 -14.92
C GLY A 78 -24.16 19.15 -15.26
N THR A 79 -24.72 18.26 -16.07
CA THR A 79 -24.02 17.07 -16.57
C THR A 79 -22.87 17.50 -17.47
N THR A 80 -21.63 17.20 -17.08
CA THR A 80 -20.44 17.49 -17.89
C THR A 80 -20.46 16.63 -19.16
N GLU A 81 -20.47 17.27 -20.34
CA GLU A 81 -20.31 16.55 -21.60
C GLU A 81 -18.93 15.90 -21.68
N LEU A 82 -18.87 14.66 -22.17
CA LEU A 82 -17.63 13.91 -22.29
C LEU A 82 -16.56 14.61 -23.15
N THR A 83 -17.02 15.40 -24.12
CA THR A 83 -16.19 16.14 -25.07
C THR A 83 -15.82 17.55 -24.59
N ALA A 84 -16.39 18.02 -23.48
CA ALA A 84 -16.10 19.35 -22.96
C ALA A 84 -14.66 19.41 -22.44
N TRP A 85 -13.79 20.15 -23.11
CA TRP A 85 -12.40 20.30 -22.67
C TRP A 85 -12.28 21.38 -21.58
N PRO A 86 -11.51 21.15 -20.49
CA PRO A 86 -10.88 19.89 -20.09
C PRO A 86 -11.76 18.98 -19.20
N ALA A 87 -12.96 19.45 -18.83
CA ALA A 87 -13.80 18.84 -17.79
C ALA A 87 -14.22 17.38 -18.07
N GLY A 88 -14.66 17.06 -19.28
CA GLY A 88 -15.12 15.73 -19.68
C GLY A 88 -14.03 14.66 -19.57
N PRO A 89 -12.87 14.82 -20.25
CA PRO A 89 -11.75 13.90 -20.10
C PRO A 89 -11.24 13.80 -18.67
N ALA A 90 -11.20 14.91 -17.93
CA ALA A 90 -10.81 14.91 -16.51
C ALA A 90 -11.76 14.05 -15.67
N ALA A 91 -13.08 14.14 -15.88
CA ALA A 91 -14.06 13.35 -15.15
C ALA A 91 -13.93 11.84 -15.45
N VAL A 92 -13.63 11.46 -16.70
CA VAL A 92 -13.34 10.06 -17.06
C VAL A 92 -12.11 9.54 -16.35
N ILE A 93 -11.01 10.29 -16.38
CA ILE A 93 -9.76 9.90 -15.70
C ILE A 93 -10.02 9.75 -14.20
N GLN A 94 -10.82 10.64 -13.62
CA GLN A 94 -11.20 10.59 -12.21
C GLN A 94 -11.97 9.33 -11.84
N ILE A 95 -12.99 8.99 -12.61
CA ILE A 95 -13.81 7.78 -12.37
C ILE A 95 -12.99 6.52 -12.62
N VAL A 96 -12.40 6.38 -13.81
CA VAL A 96 -11.70 5.14 -14.20
C VAL A 96 -10.43 4.96 -13.36
N GLY A 97 -9.62 6.02 -13.26
CA GLY A 97 -8.39 6.02 -12.47
C GLY A 97 -8.66 5.84 -10.98
N GLY A 98 -9.66 6.53 -10.43
CA GLY A 98 -10.09 6.37 -9.03
C GLY A 98 -10.51 4.94 -8.72
N ALA A 99 -11.32 4.31 -9.58
CA ALA A 99 -11.72 2.91 -9.44
C ALA A 99 -10.53 1.95 -9.53
N MET A 100 -9.64 2.12 -10.52
CA MET A 100 -8.43 1.29 -10.66
C MET A 100 -7.53 1.40 -9.42
N LEU A 101 -7.33 2.61 -8.90
CA LEU A 101 -6.56 2.83 -7.68
C LEU A 101 -7.25 2.18 -6.47
N MET A 102 -8.56 2.39 -6.28
CA MET A 102 -9.32 1.81 -5.18
C MET A 102 -9.27 0.28 -5.17
N LEU A 103 -9.31 -0.36 -6.34
CA LEU A 103 -9.19 -1.82 -6.48
C LEU A 103 -7.73 -2.31 -6.40
N GLY A 104 -6.76 -1.43 -6.64
CA GLY A 104 -5.36 -1.81 -6.71
C GLY A 104 -5.05 -2.61 -7.97
N LEU A 105 -5.59 -2.15 -9.10
CA LEU A 105 -5.37 -2.69 -10.43
C LEU A 105 -4.44 -1.73 -11.20
N GLY A 106 -3.28 -2.21 -11.63
CA GLY A 106 -2.30 -1.39 -12.34
C GLY A 106 -1.85 -0.16 -11.55
N THR A 107 -1.75 -0.25 -10.21
CA THR A 107 -1.67 0.93 -9.32
C THR A 107 -0.61 1.94 -9.73
N ARG A 108 0.59 1.50 -10.12
CA ARG A 108 1.68 2.43 -10.48
C ARG A 108 1.33 3.24 -11.73
N THR A 109 0.82 2.58 -12.76
CA THR A 109 0.43 3.22 -14.02
C THR A 109 -0.78 4.12 -13.83
N ALA A 110 -1.82 3.63 -13.16
CA ALA A 110 -3.01 4.43 -12.85
C ALA A 110 -2.64 5.68 -12.04
N ALA A 111 -1.78 5.54 -11.02
CA ALA A 111 -1.35 6.66 -10.19
C ALA A 111 -0.55 7.70 -10.99
N LEU A 112 0.33 7.28 -11.90
CA LEU A 112 1.06 8.20 -12.79
C LEU A 112 0.11 9.01 -13.69
N VAL A 113 -0.88 8.35 -14.28
CA VAL A 113 -1.87 9.01 -15.15
C VAL A 113 -2.72 10.00 -14.35
N CYS A 114 -3.25 9.59 -13.18
CA CYS A 114 -4.02 10.47 -12.31
C CYS A 114 -3.19 11.64 -11.75
N SER A 115 -1.91 11.40 -11.46
CA SER A 115 -1.00 12.47 -11.03
C SER A 115 -0.79 13.49 -12.15
N GLY A 116 -0.54 13.02 -13.38
CA GLY A 116 -0.37 13.88 -14.55
C GLY A 116 -1.61 14.71 -14.88
N SER A 117 -2.81 14.13 -14.77
CA SER A 117 -4.05 14.89 -15.02
C SER A 117 -4.27 16.00 -14.00
N MET A 118 -3.91 15.77 -12.73
CA MET A 118 -4.01 16.79 -11.68
C MET A 118 -2.90 17.85 -11.79
N ALA A 119 -1.70 17.48 -12.24
CA ALA A 119 -0.67 18.45 -12.61
C ALA A 119 -1.15 19.37 -13.74
N TYR A 120 -1.73 18.80 -14.80
CA TYR A 120 -2.35 19.57 -15.88
C TYR A 120 -3.44 20.51 -15.33
N ALA A 121 -4.36 20.01 -14.51
CA ALA A 121 -5.41 20.82 -13.89
C ALA A 121 -4.81 21.99 -13.10
N TYR A 122 -3.76 21.76 -12.31
CA TYR A 122 -3.11 22.83 -11.57
C TYR A 122 -2.54 23.90 -12.49
N PHE A 123 -1.72 23.54 -13.48
CA PHE A 123 -1.01 24.51 -14.30
C PHE A 123 -1.90 25.21 -15.34
N ASP A 124 -2.89 24.52 -15.90
CA ASP A 124 -3.72 25.03 -16.98
C ASP A 124 -5.02 25.67 -16.48
N VAL A 125 -5.61 25.15 -15.39
CA VAL A 125 -6.90 25.63 -14.86
C VAL A 125 -6.72 26.58 -13.68
N HIS A 126 -5.87 26.22 -12.71
CA HIS A 126 -5.77 26.97 -11.45
C HIS A 126 -4.69 28.06 -11.46
N GLN A 127 -3.47 27.75 -11.90
CA GLN A 127 -2.34 28.66 -11.87
C GLN A 127 -2.58 30.00 -12.59
N PRO A 128 -3.32 30.07 -13.72
CA PRO A 128 -3.65 31.36 -14.36
C PRO A 128 -4.38 32.35 -13.43
N THR A 129 -5.10 31.86 -12.42
CA THR A 129 -5.79 32.70 -11.43
C THR A 129 -4.81 33.28 -10.40
N ALA A 130 -3.93 32.46 -9.84
CA ALA A 130 -2.86 32.89 -8.92
C ALA A 130 -1.80 31.78 -8.79
N LEU A 131 -0.59 32.12 -8.32
CA LEU A 131 0.49 31.13 -8.19
C LEU A 131 0.25 30.11 -7.07
N TRP A 132 -0.30 30.54 -5.93
CA TRP A 132 -0.42 29.71 -4.74
C TRP A 132 -1.77 28.95 -4.71
N PRO A 133 -1.79 27.65 -4.34
CA PRO A 133 -3.01 26.84 -4.30
C PRO A 133 -4.15 27.48 -3.49
N ILE A 134 -3.79 28.02 -2.31
CA ILE A 134 -4.73 28.69 -1.40
C ILE A 134 -5.40 29.94 -2.00
N GLN A 135 -4.82 30.51 -3.06
CA GLN A 135 -5.33 31.71 -3.73
C GLN A 135 -6.10 31.39 -5.01
N ASN A 136 -5.91 30.20 -5.60
CA ASN A 136 -6.47 29.84 -6.91
C ASN A 136 -7.45 28.65 -6.88
N GLY A 137 -7.74 28.11 -5.70
CA GLY A 137 -8.62 26.95 -5.51
C GLY A 137 -8.01 25.62 -6.00
N GLY A 138 -6.71 25.58 -6.28
CA GLY A 138 -5.98 24.43 -6.80
C GLY A 138 -5.38 23.52 -5.73
N GLU A 139 -5.82 23.66 -4.47
CA GLU A 139 -5.35 22.84 -3.35
C GLU A 139 -5.61 21.34 -3.60
N ASP A 140 -6.82 21.00 -4.04
CA ASP A 140 -7.17 19.61 -4.36
C ASP A 140 -6.32 19.05 -5.51
N ALA A 141 -6.13 19.83 -6.58
CA ALA A 141 -5.28 19.43 -7.70
C ALA A 141 -3.83 19.15 -7.24
N ALA A 142 -3.26 20.01 -6.40
CA ALA A 142 -1.91 19.80 -5.86
C ALA A 142 -1.86 18.56 -4.94
N VAL A 143 -2.82 18.39 -4.04
CA VAL A 143 -2.86 17.27 -3.08
C VAL A 143 -3.02 15.94 -3.81
N PHE A 144 -3.97 15.82 -4.74
CA PHE A 144 -4.14 14.60 -5.54
C PHE A 144 -2.92 14.32 -6.40
N CYS A 145 -2.33 15.35 -7.05
CA CYS A 145 -1.13 15.20 -7.86
C CYS A 145 0.00 14.55 -7.07
N TRP A 146 0.33 15.07 -5.89
CA TRP A 146 1.43 14.57 -5.07
C TRP A 146 1.10 13.25 -4.37
N ALA A 147 -0.13 13.04 -3.92
CA ALA A 147 -0.55 11.78 -3.33
C ALA A 147 -0.44 10.61 -4.33
N PHE A 148 -0.89 10.82 -5.57
CA PHE A 148 -0.77 9.81 -6.62
C PHE A 148 0.67 9.64 -7.09
N LEU A 149 1.46 10.71 -7.19
CA LEU A 149 2.88 10.59 -7.50
C LEU A 149 3.60 9.72 -6.47
N LEU A 150 3.34 9.95 -5.18
CA LEU A 150 3.89 9.12 -4.11
C LEU A 150 3.46 7.66 -4.26
N LEU A 151 2.16 7.42 -4.53
CA LEU A 151 1.62 6.08 -4.72
C LEU A 151 2.24 5.34 -5.92
N ALA A 152 2.58 6.07 -6.99
CA ALA A 152 3.30 5.52 -8.14
C ALA A 152 4.67 4.95 -7.75
N PHE A 153 5.36 5.55 -6.77
CA PHE A 153 6.65 5.10 -6.26
C PHE A 153 6.53 4.03 -5.16
N THR A 154 5.64 4.20 -4.19
CA THR A 154 5.44 3.23 -3.11
C THR A 154 4.81 1.94 -3.61
N GLY A 155 4.02 2.01 -4.68
CA GLY A 155 3.33 0.88 -5.27
C GLY A 155 2.02 0.50 -4.52
N PRO A 156 1.48 -0.69 -4.78
CA PRO A 156 0.09 -1.04 -4.48
C PRO A 156 -0.27 -1.26 -2.99
N GLY A 157 0.73 -1.48 -2.13
CA GLY A 157 0.49 -1.87 -0.73
C GLY A 157 -0.17 -3.25 -0.59
N ALA A 158 -0.86 -3.46 0.53
CA ALA A 158 -1.67 -4.65 0.78
C ALA A 158 -2.98 -4.66 -0.06
N PHE A 159 -3.59 -5.84 -0.17
CA PHE A 159 -4.94 -6.05 -0.75
C PHE A 159 -5.14 -5.57 -2.20
N SER A 160 -4.09 -5.40 -2.98
CA SER A 160 -4.22 -5.10 -4.42
C SER A 160 -4.67 -6.32 -5.22
N VAL A 161 -5.59 -6.13 -6.16
CA VAL A 161 -5.98 -7.15 -7.14
C VAL A 161 -4.76 -7.71 -7.88
N ASP A 162 -3.80 -6.85 -8.28
CA ASP A 162 -2.54 -7.27 -8.92
C ASP A 162 -1.77 -8.31 -8.07
N GLY A 163 -1.69 -8.06 -6.77
CA GLY A 163 -1.04 -8.95 -5.81
C GLY A 163 -1.77 -10.27 -5.63
N LEU A 164 -3.11 -10.27 -5.65
CA LEU A 164 -3.91 -11.49 -5.54
C LEU A 164 -3.77 -12.36 -6.79
N LEU A 165 -3.80 -11.76 -7.98
CA LEU A 165 -3.60 -12.46 -9.25
C LEU A 165 -2.20 -13.10 -9.33
N ARG A 166 -1.15 -12.37 -8.91
CA ARG A 166 0.21 -12.90 -8.88
C ARG A 166 0.37 -14.09 -7.91
N ARG A 167 -0.28 -14.02 -6.74
CA ARG A 167 -0.25 -15.14 -5.76
C ARG A 167 -0.94 -16.39 -6.30
N ARG A 168 -2.07 -16.25 -7.01
CA ARG A 168 -2.81 -17.38 -7.59
C ARG A 168 -2.06 -18.06 -8.74
N GLY A 169 -1.29 -17.32 -9.53
CA GLY A 169 -0.51 -17.87 -10.64
C GLY A 169 0.72 -18.70 -10.23
N ILE A 170 1.26 -18.51 -9.02
CA ILE A 170 2.44 -19.25 -8.52
C ILE A 170 2.03 -20.63 -7.94
N THR A 171 0.78 -20.79 -7.51
CA THR A 171 0.20 -22.08 -7.07
C THR A 171 -0.35 -22.91 -8.24
N GLY A 172 0.40 -23.03 -9.35
CA GLY A 172 0.12 -24.05 -10.37
C GLY A 172 0.34 -25.46 -9.78
N PRO A 173 -0.40 -26.49 -10.24
CA PRO A 173 -0.44 -27.80 -9.60
C PRO A 173 0.97 -28.39 -9.46
N GLY A 174 1.36 -28.66 -8.21
CA GLY A 174 2.66 -29.19 -7.84
C GLY A 174 3.03 -30.39 -8.71
N ARG A 175 4.16 -30.27 -9.41
CA ARG A 175 4.83 -31.33 -10.15
C ARG A 175 4.85 -32.58 -9.28
N LYS A 176 4.10 -33.62 -9.67
CA LYS A 176 4.13 -34.93 -9.01
C LYS A 176 5.59 -35.39 -9.04
N SER A 177 6.23 -35.42 -7.87
CA SER A 177 7.53 -36.06 -7.69
C SER A 177 7.33 -37.54 -8.00
N SER A 178 7.63 -37.94 -9.23
CA SER A 178 7.80 -39.34 -9.60
C SER A 178 8.97 -39.88 -8.77
N ARG A 179 8.63 -40.53 -7.64
CA ARG A 179 9.56 -41.37 -6.89
C ARG A 179 10.04 -42.45 -7.85
N THR A 180 11.24 -42.28 -8.40
CA THR A 180 11.96 -43.35 -9.10
C THR A 180 12.18 -44.48 -8.10
N ALA A 181 11.54 -45.63 -8.34
CA ALA A 181 11.78 -46.83 -7.57
C ALA A 181 13.23 -47.31 -7.81
N PRO A 182 13.95 -47.81 -6.79
CA PRO A 182 15.26 -48.40 -7.01
C PRO A 182 15.13 -49.68 -7.84
N TYR A 183 15.95 -49.81 -8.86
CA TYR A 183 16.04 -51.00 -9.70
C TYR A 183 16.59 -52.20 -8.88
N PRO A 184 15.92 -53.36 -8.86
CA PRO A 184 16.47 -54.56 -8.24
C PRO A 184 17.60 -55.13 -9.10
N ARG A 185 18.71 -55.51 -8.46
CA ARG A 185 19.84 -56.19 -9.10
C ARG A 185 19.51 -57.64 -9.44
#